data_AF-A0A087TYV6-F1
#
_entry.id   AF-A0A087TYV6-F1
#
_cell.length_a   1.000
_cell.length_b   1.000
_cell.length_c   1.000
_cell.angle_alpha   90.00
_cell.angle_beta   90.00
_cell.angle_gamma   90.00
#
_symmetry.space_group_name_H-M   'P 1'
#
loop_
_entity.id
_entity.type
_entity.pdbx_description
1 polymer ?
#
loop_
_entity_poly.entity_id
_entity_poly.type
_entity_poly.pdbx_seq_one_letter_code
_entity_poly.pdbx_strand_id
1 'polypeptide(L)'
;MGSSSSKFRRYLQNGDEYAALQVFQNSLELQQSLDPNSSYGDPLKHNTPLHLAAKHAMKPLLRIFLTELKGNPNKQNAVGETPLHLVCQGDLTRNMVNQERRALCLNLLLQWRSSDNEEKVNLTSLDSEGNTALHYAVATGLKKCVEILVSHGAPLFVENKSSETICDLAVKNKHEEIAQYLETKMLFYTDTSDIIHTINEADNPEEAASGLRAQDLQEAKDQLLVETSDMFHVPLFTAEVLLRNHEWSRQNLLDAWMKDPILCCKEVGVPPPSSALNFSATQDSLKTCCEQIQNEYQSETLNSPVRTVPLREEVMCDICAMDIAGEEELIQVPCLHQFCKQCWKVYLTAKIVDGETYNILCPAYECPHMVPVDVIEKLVSTDMVKRYLQFDIKAFVESNPTMKWCPHPGCARAVKMPEFEKINDEIMAISFTVPPSLSHSVDCGNGHYFCWECLGEAHAPCGCEKWREWHNKIAEIKPQE
;
A
#
# COMPACT_ATOMS: atom_id res chain seq x y z
N MET A 1 37.29 -25.79 -25.47
CA MET A 1 36.58 -24.54 -25.13
C MET A 1 35.09 -24.83 -25.16
N GLY A 2 34.41 -24.96 -24.01
CA GLY A 2 32.98 -25.27 -23.97
C GLY A 2 32.11 -24.07 -24.38
N SER A 3 30.90 -24.33 -24.88
CA SER A 3 29.90 -23.31 -25.20
C SER A 3 29.51 -22.49 -23.95
N SER A 4 28.99 -21.27 -24.13
CA SER A 4 28.55 -20.41 -23.01
C SER A 4 27.54 -21.10 -22.09
N SER A 5 26.62 -21.90 -22.67
CA SER A 5 25.68 -22.74 -21.90
C SER A 5 26.37 -23.84 -21.08
N SER A 6 27.42 -24.47 -21.61
CA SER A 6 28.20 -25.48 -20.88
C SER A 6 28.98 -24.87 -19.71
N LYS A 7 29.52 -23.66 -19.90
CA LYS A 7 30.21 -22.91 -18.84
C LYS A 7 29.23 -22.47 -17.75
N PHE A 8 28.08 -21.91 -18.14
CA PHE A 8 27.02 -21.51 -17.21
C PHE A 8 26.53 -22.69 -16.36
N ARG A 9 26.25 -23.84 -17.00
CA ARG A 9 25.90 -25.09 -16.31
C ARG A 9 26.94 -25.48 -15.25
N ARG A 10 28.22 -25.44 -15.60
CA ARG A 10 29.30 -25.80 -14.68
C ARG A 10 29.36 -24.85 -13.48
N TYR A 11 29.19 -23.55 -13.70
CA TYR A 11 29.18 -22.57 -12.60
C TYR A 11 27.96 -22.72 -11.70
N LEU A 12 26.79 -23.00 -12.29
CA LEU A 12 25.55 -23.25 -11.54
C LEU A 12 25.65 -24.54 -10.71
N GLN A 13 26.25 -25.61 -11.23
CA GLN A 13 26.51 -26.85 -10.48
C GLN A 13 27.50 -26.65 -9.34
N ASN A 14 28.56 -25.86 -9.58
CA ASN A 14 29.63 -25.62 -8.61
C ASN A 14 29.29 -24.56 -7.54
N GLY A 15 28.20 -23.80 -7.70
CA GLY A 15 27.83 -22.77 -6.72
C GLY A 15 28.49 -21.40 -6.93
N ASP A 16 29.15 -21.17 -8.07
CA ASP A 16 29.84 -19.89 -8.34
C ASP A 16 28.86 -18.85 -8.92
N GLU A 17 28.21 -18.12 -8.01
CA GLU A 17 27.19 -17.11 -8.32
C GLU A 17 27.70 -16.01 -9.26
N TYR A 18 28.91 -15.49 -9.01
CA TYR A 18 29.46 -14.36 -9.77
C TYR A 18 29.81 -14.77 -11.19
N ALA A 19 30.52 -15.91 -11.35
CA ALA A 19 30.86 -16.43 -12.67
C ALA A 19 29.61 -16.86 -13.46
N ALA A 20 28.61 -17.45 -12.80
CA ALA A 20 27.35 -17.81 -13.43
C ALA A 20 26.60 -16.57 -13.95
N LEU A 21 26.47 -15.53 -13.12
CA LEU A 21 25.77 -14.30 -13.49
C LEU A 21 26.48 -13.53 -14.60
N GLN A 22 27.81 -13.48 -14.57
CA GLN A 22 28.60 -12.84 -15.63
C GLN A 22 28.43 -13.54 -16.98
N VAL A 23 28.41 -14.88 -17.01
CA VAL A 23 28.14 -15.62 -18.25
C VAL A 23 26.71 -15.40 -18.71
N PHE A 24 25.72 -15.41 -17.81
CA PHE A 24 24.32 -15.20 -18.14
C PHE A 24 24.06 -13.82 -18.75
N GLN A 25 24.66 -12.76 -18.19
CA GLN A 25 24.51 -11.39 -18.69
C GLN A 25 25.21 -11.18 -20.04
N ASN A 26 26.34 -11.84 -20.27
CA ASN A 26 27.14 -11.66 -21.47
C ASN A 26 26.66 -12.48 -22.68
N SER A 27 25.74 -13.43 -22.52
CA SER A 27 25.25 -14.25 -23.62
C SER A 27 23.74 -14.13 -23.82
N LEU A 28 23.34 -13.30 -24.79
CA LEU A 28 21.94 -13.13 -25.19
C LEU A 28 21.30 -14.44 -25.67
N GLU A 29 22.06 -15.28 -26.36
CA GLU A 29 21.60 -16.62 -26.78
C GLU A 29 21.17 -17.49 -25.59
N LEU A 30 21.85 -17.37 -24.45
CA LEU A 30 21.53 -18.14 -23.25
C LEU A 30 20.27 -17.61 -22.58
N GLN A 31 20.06 -16.29 -22.56
CA GLN A 31 18.84 -15.68 -22.04
C GLN A 31 17.60 -16.07 -22.85
N GLN A 32 17.73 -16.21 -24.16
CA GLN A 32 16.62 -16.59 -25.04
C GLN A 32 16.37 -18.11 -25.09
N SER A 33 17.41 -18.92 -24.86
CA SER A 33 17.34 -20.39 -24.99
C SER A 33 17.13 -21.13 -23.66
N LEU A 34 17.32 -20.46 -22.52
CA LEU A 34 17.22 -21.09 -21.21
C LEU A 34 15.77 -21.11 -20.73
N ASP A 35 15.15 -22.28 -20.83
CA ASP A 35 13.87 -22.53 -20.16
C ASP A 35 14.09 -22.92 -18.67
N PRO A 36 13.63 -22.12 -17.68
CA PRO A 36 13.79 -22.43 -16.26
C PRO A 36 12.97 -23.64 -15.77
N ASN A 37 12.07 -24.13 -16.62
CA ASN A 37 11.19 -25.28 -16.33
C ASN A 37 11.70 -26.58 -16.95
N SER A 38 12.66 -26.49 -17.87
CA SER A 38 13.28 -27.65 -18.53
C SER A 38 14.37 -28.25 -17.64
N SER A 39 14.52 -29.57 -17.71
CA SER A 39 15.59 -30.28 -17.01
C SER A 39 16.96 -29.77 -17.48
N TYR A 40 17.76 -29.24 -16.56
CA TYR A 40 19.03 -28.57 -16.81
C TYR A 40 20.14 -29.16 -15.93
N GLY A 41 21.10 -29.84 -16.55
CA GLY A 41 22.23 -30.46 -15.84
C GLY A 41 22.25 -31.97 -15.97
N ASP A 42 22.39 -32.67 -14.85
CA ASP A 42 22.60 -34.12 -14.80
C ASP A 42 21.33 -34.89 -15.21
N PRO A 43 21.44 -35.85 -16.15
CA PRO A 43 20.29 -36.58 -16.68
C PRO A 43 19.60 -37.47 -15.63
N LEU A 44 20.25 -37.74 -14.49
CA LEU A 44 19.75 -38.62 -13.44
C LEU A 44 18.86 -37.91 -12.41
N LYS A 45 18.98 -36.58 -12.24
CA LYS A 45 18.24 -35.83 -11.22
C LYS A 45 17.13 -34.96 -11.78
N HIS A 46 17.15 -34.68 -13.09
CA HIS A 46 16.20 -33.78 -13.77
C HIS A 46 15.98 -32.43 -13.06
N ASN A 47 17.03 -31.89 -12.43
CA ASN A 47 16.97 -30.57 -11.78
C ASN A 47 16.74 -29.49 -12.83
N THR A 48 15.86 -28.53 -12.55
CA THR A 48 15.73 -27.33 -13.40
C THR A 48 16.81 -26.28 -13.04
N PRO A 49 17.04 -25.24 -13.87
CA PRO A 49 17.92 -24.14 -13.50
C PRO A 49 17.53 -23.50 -12.16
N LEU A 50 16.21 -23.45 -11.88
CA LEU A 50 15.66 -22.93 -10.63
C LEU A 50 16.05 -23.80 -9.42
N HIS A 51 16.08 -25.12 -9.56
CA HIS A 51 16.54 -26.05 -8.52
C HIS A 51 18.02 -25.83 -8.16
N LEU A 52 18.88 -25.67 -9.17
CA LEU A 52 20.31 -25.47 -8.95
C LEU A 52 20.63 -24.10 -8.34
N ALA A 53 19.92 -23.06 -8.78
CA ALA A 53 20.02 -21.72 -8.19
C ALA A 53 19.52 -21.70 -6.73
N ALA A 54 18.43 -22.42 -6.44
CA ALA A 54 17.88 -22.59 -5.10
C ALA A 54 18.85 -23.30 -4.15
N LYS A 55 19.43 -24.43 -4.58
CA LYS A 55 20.38 -25.22 -3.80
C LYS A 55 21.56 -24.39 -3.27
N HIS A 56 22.08 -23.50 -4.11
CA HIS A 56 23.23 -22.64 -3.79
C HIS A 56 22.85 -21.25 -3.27
N ALA A 57 21.55 -20.99 -3.04
CA ALA A 57 21.03 -19.70 -2.60
C ALA A 57 21.46 -18.51 -3.47
N MET A 58 21.44 -18.67 -4.80
CA MET A 58 21.82 -17.64 -5.76
C MET A 58 20.68 -16.64 -5.97
N LYS A 59 20.52 -15.69 -5.05
CA LYS A 59 19.42 -14.71 -5.02
C LYS A 59 19.18 -13.97 -6.35
N PRO A 60 20.20 -13.40 -7.03
CA PRO A 60 20.01 -12.63 -8.26
C PRO A 60 19.51 -13.50 -9.41
N LEU A 61 20.03 -14.72 -9.55
CA LEU A 61 19.60 -15.66 -10.59
C LEU A 61 18.19 -16.18 -10.33
N LEU A 62 17.84 -16.48 -9.08
CA LEU A 62 16.47 -16.83 -8.69
C LEU A 62 15.49 -15.72 -9.07
N ARG A 63 15.80 -14.46 -8.76
CA ARG A 63 14.96 -13.32 -9.13
C ARG A 63 14.74 -13.26 -10.64
N ILE A 64 15.82 -13.30 -11.43
CA ILE A 64 15.75 -13.27 -12.89
C ILE A 64 14.90 -14.44 -13.43
N PHE A 65 15.12 -15.66 -12.93
CA PHE A 65 14.38 -16.84 -13.40
C PHE A 65 12.88 -16.77 -13.10
N LEU A 66 12.51 -16.19 -11.95
CA LEU A 66 11.11 -16.02 -11.56
C LEU A 66 10.43 -14.86 -12.30
N THR A 67 11.10 -13.72 -12.48
CA THR A 67 10.51 -12.50 -13.05
C THR A 67 10.60 -12.43 -14.57
N GLU A 68 11.74 -12.80 -15.16
CA GLU A 68 12.01 -12.60 -16.59
C GLU A 68 11.73 -13.85 -17.42
N LEU A 69 11.99 -15.04 -16.88
CA LEU A 69 11.90 -16.31 -17.62
C LEU A 69 10.71 -17.20 -17.23
N LYS A 70 9.74 -16.67 -16.46
CA LYS A 70 8.51 -17.38 -16.02
C LYS A 70 8.78 -18.77 -15.42
N GLY A 71 9.81 -18.88 -14.58
CA GLY A 71 10.13 -20.12 -13.87
C GLY A 71 9.03 -20.50 -12.88
N ASN A 72 8.59 -21.76 -12.91
CA ASN A 72 7.57 -22.29 -12.00
C ASN A 72 8.24 -22.98 -10.78
N PRO A 73 8.10 -22.43 -9.56
CA PRO A 73 8.68 -22.99 -8.34
C PRO A 73 7.97 -24.25 -7.84
N ASN A 74 6.84 -24.66 -8.43
CA ASN A 74 6.14 -25.91 -8.10
C ASN A 74 6.63 -27.11 -8.92
N LYS A 75 7.53 -26.89 -9.89
CA LYS A 75 8.05 -27.99 -10.71
C LYS A 75 8.90 -28.92 -9.84
N GLN A 76 8.58 -30.21 -9.83
CA GLN A 76 9.35 -31.23 -9.13
C GLN A 76 10.45 -31.81 -10.02
N ASN A 77 11.57 -32.18 -9.41
CA ASN A 77 12.66 -32.92 -10.06
C ASN A 77 12.36 -34.45 -10.09
N ALA A 78 13.32 -35.27 -10.53
CA ALA A 78 13.15 -36.74 -10.60
C ALA A 78 12.90 -37.40 -9.23
N VAL A 79 13.32 -36.73 -8.15
CA VAL A 79 13.21 -37.18 -6.76
C VAL A 79 11.93 -36.64 -6.11
N GLY A 80 11.13 -35.85 -6.82
CA GLY A 80 9.92 -35.21 -6.28
C GLY A 80 10.21 -33.92 -5.50
N GLU A 81 11.46 -33.49 -5.40
CA GLU A 81 11.84 -32.26 -4.70
C GLU A 81 11.44 -31.05 -5.54
N THR A 82 10.93 -30.01 -4.88
CA THR A 82 10.75 -28.68 -5.47
C THR A 82 11.97 -27.80 -5.18
N PRO A 83 12.16 -26.66 -5.88
CA PRO A 83 13.17 -25.67 -5.52
C PRO A 83 13.11 -25.24 -4.05
N LEU A 84 11.93 -25.26 -3.45
CA LEU A 84 11.72 -24.97 -2.02
C LEU A 84 12.45 -25.95 -1.10
N HIS A 85 12.45 -27.24 -1.43
CA HIS A 85 13.20 -28.27 -0.70
C HIS A 85 14.70 -27.99 -0.74
N LEU A 86 15.21 -27.62 -1.92
CA LEU A 86 16.64 -27.37 -2.12
C LEU A 86 17.15 -26.09 -1.46
N VAL A 87 16.32 -25.02 -1.35
CA VAL A 87 16.69 -23.83 -0.55
C VAL A 87 16.89 -24.21 0.92
N CYS A 88 16.08 -25.15 1.42
CA CYS A 88 16.15 -25.64 2.78
C CYS A 88 17.25 -26.71 2.97
N GLN A 89 17.80 -27.25 1.88
CA GLN A 89 18.91 -28.18 1.88
C GLN A 89 20.24 -27.41 1.89
N GLY A 90 20.67 -26.97 3.08
CA GLY A 90 21.93 -26.25 3.23
C GLY A 90 23.11 -27.15 3.63
N ASP A 91 24.28 -26.93 3.04
CA ASP A 91 25.54 -27.45 3.62
C ASP A 91 25.76 -26.85 5.01
N LEU A 92 26.14 -27.71 5.96
CA LEU A 92 26.33 -27.49 7.40
C LEU A 92 27.36 -26.40 7.77
N THR A 93 27.95 -25.70 6.81
CA THR A 93 28.82 -24.56 7.09
C THR A 93 27.97 -23.41 7.64
N ARG A 94 27.99 -23.29 8.98
CA ARG A 94 27.32 -22.31 9.84
C ARG A 94 27.71 -20.84 9.59
N ASN A 95 27.90 -20.43 8.34
CA ASN A 95 28.08 -19.01 8.01
C ASN A 95 26.72 -18.32 8.08
N MET A 96 26.53 -17.44 9.06
CA MET A 96 25.29 -16.66 9.25
C MET A 96 24.83 -15.96 7.96
N VAL A 97 25.78 -15.47 7.16
CA VAL A 97 25.53 -14.84 5.85
C VAL A 97 24.81 -15.77 4.86
N ASN A 98 25.11 -17.08 4.90
CA ASN A 98 24.46 -18.05 4.02
C ASN A 98 23.04 -18.38 4.50
N GLN A 99 22.77 -18.32 5.80
CA GLN A 99 21.44 -18.54 6.37
C GLN A 99 20.49 -17.39 6.03
N GLU A 100 20.95 -16.14 6.16
CA GLU A 100 20.16 -14.98 5.75
C GLU A 100 19.89 -14.96 4.24
N ARG A 101 20.90 -15.32 3.43
CA ARG A 101 20.75 -15.42 1.98
C ARG A 101 19.70 -16.46 1.60
N ARG A 102 19.68 -17.63 2.27
CA ARG A 102 18.66 -18.66 2.06
C ARG A 102 17.27 -18.18 2.47
N ALA A 103 17.13 -17.49 3.60
CA ALA A 103 15.86 -16.91 4.03
C ALA A 103 15.33 -15.88 3.00
N LEU A 104 16.20 -15.06 2.41
CA LEU A 104 15.83 -14.14 1.34
C LEU A 104 15.40 -14.88 0.06
N CYS A 105 16.09 -15.95 -0.30
CA CYS A 105 15.72 -16.78 -1.45
C CYS A 105 14.37 -17.48 -1.22
N LEU A 106 14.11 -17.94 0.01
CA LEU A 106 12.86 -18.53 0.42
C LEU A 106 11.69 -17.53 0.29
N ASN A 107 11.86 -16.31 0.82
CA ASN A 107 10.86 -15.25 0.67
C ASN A 107 10.58 -14.92 -0.79
N LEU A 108 11.61 -14.86 -1.65
CA LEU A 108 11.42 -14.64 -3.09
C LEU A 108 10.62 -15.75 -3.77
N LEU A 109 10.81 -17.01 -3.37
CA LEU A 109 10.02 -18.12 -3.87
C LEU A 109 8.57 -18.02 -3.36
N LEU A 110 8.35 -17.77 -2.07
CA LEU A 110 7.00 -17.70 -1.48
C LEU A 110 6.18 -16.50 -1.98
N GLN A 111 6.84 -15.39 -2.34
CA GLN A 111 6.21 -14.23 -2.96
C GLN A 111 5.82 -14.44 -4.43
N TRP A 112 6.28 -15.54 -5.06
CA TRP A 112 5.94 -15.83 -6.44
C TRP A 112 4.44 -16.07 -6.60
N ARG A 113 3.85 -15.40 -7.59
CA ARG A 113 2.47 -15.61 -8.05
C ARG A 113 2.49 -15.93 -9.53
N SER A 114 1.75 -16.96 -9.94
CA SER A 114 1.57 -17.26 -11.36
C SER A 114 0.85 -16.10 -12.06
N SER A 115 1.37 -15.69 -13.22
CA SER A 115 0.82 -14.59 -14.03
C SER A 115 -0.58 -14.88 -14.58
N ASP A 116 -0.97 -16.16 -14.66
CA ASP A 116 -2.11 -16.57 -15.47
C ASP A 116 -3.28 -17.17 -14.64
N ASN A 117 -3.06 -17.61 -13.39
CA ASN A 117 -4.07 -18.37 -12.62
C ASN A 117 -4.02 -18.19 -11.08
N GLU A 118 -3.33 -17.17 -10.54
CA GLU A 118 -3.12 -17.00 -9.08
C GLU A 118 -2.55 -18.22 -8.34
N GLU A 119 -1.90 -19.16 -9.06
CA GLU A 119 -1.27 -20.31 -8.44
C GLU A 119 -0.14 -19.83 -7.51
N LYS A 120 -0.25 -20.20 -6.23
CA LYS A 120 0.76 -19.95 -5.20
C LYS A 120 1.76 -21.11 -5.13
N VAL A 121 2.87 -20.88 -4.45
CA VAL A 121 3.85 -21.95 -4.19
C VAL A 121 3.24 -23.01 -3.29
N ASN A 122 3.34 -24.28 -3.69
CA ASN A 122 2.80 -25.39 -2.95
C ASN A 122 3.75 -25.86 -1.84
N LEU A 123 3.41 -25.50 -0.61
CA LEU A 123 4.11 -25.87 0.62
C LEU A 123 3.90 -27.34 1.05
N THR A 124 2.88 -28.02 0.52
CA THR A 124 2.54 -29.41 0.89
C THR A 124 3.19 -30.46 -0.01
N SER A 125 3.97 -30.02 -1.00
CA SER A 125 4.70 -30.91 -1.90
C SER A 125 5.62 -31.85 -1.12
N LEU A 126 5.54 -33.15 -1.41
CA LEU A 126 6.35 -34.19 -0.78
C LEU A 126 7.41 -34.69 -1.75
N ASP A 127 8.60 -34.97 -1.22
CA ASP A 127 9.64 -35.66 -1.96
C ASP A 127 9.43 -37.19 -1.98
N SER A 128 10.37 -37.90 -2.61
CA SER A 128 10.36 -39.37 -2.67
C SER A 128 10.49 -40.06 -1.30
N GLU A 129 10.90 -39.36 -0.25
CA GLU A 129 11.00 -39.83 1.13
C GLU A 129 9.79 -39.40 1.99
N GLY A 130 8.83 -38.68 1.41
CA GLY A 130 7.67 -38.13 2.12
C GLY A 130 8.00 -36.90 2.96
N ASN A 131 9.18 -36.30 2.79
CA ASN A 131 9.57 -35.08 3.47
C ASN A 131 8.98 -33.85 2.77
N THR A 132 8.49 -32.89 3.54
CA THR A 132 8.18 -31.53 3.06
C THR A 132 9.43 -30.64 3.12
N ALA A 133 9.39 -29.46 2.47
CA ALA A 133 10.46 -28.48 2.60
C ALA A 133 10.77 -28.08 4.05
N LEU A 134 9.75 -28.12 4.93
CA LEU A 134 9.90 -27.86 6.37
C LEU A 134 10.75 -28.94 7.06
N HIS A 135 10.62 -30.21 6.68
CA HIS A 135 11.46 -31.29 7.22
C HIS A 135 12.95 -31.01 6.95
N TYR A 136 13.30 -30.55 5.74
CA TYR A 136 14.67 -30.17 5.39
C TYR A 136 15.17 -28.96 6.19
N ALA A 137 14.33 -27.93 6.36
CA ALA A 137 14.71 -26.73 7.11
C ALA A 137 14.98 -27.04 8.59
N VAL A 138 14.19 -27.93 9.18
CA VAL A 138 14.36 -28.38 10.57
C VAL A 138 15.57 -29.32 10.70
N ALA A 139 15.73 -30.26 9.77
CA ALA A 139 16.86 -31.21 9.80
C ALA A 139 18.22 -30.51 9.67
N THR A 140 18.28 -29.38 8.96
CA THR A 140 19.50 -28.58 8.78
C THR A 140 19.69 -27.52 9.86
N GLY A 141 18.68 -27.25 10.69
CA GLY A 141 18.74 -26.24 11.75
C GLY A 141 18.56 -24.79 11.27
N LEU A 142 17.90 -24.57 10.13
CA LEU A 142 17.69 -23.25 9.55
C LEU A 142 16.52 -22.51 10.24
N LYS A 143 16.72 -22.04 11.48
CA LYS A 143 15.70 -21.38 12.31
C LYS A 143 14.85 -20.35 11.56
N LYS A 144 15.48 -19.38 10.89
CA LYS A 144 14.79 -18.31 10.13
C LYS A 144 13.94 -18.85 8.97
N CYS A 145 14.39 -19.92 8.30
CA CYS A 145 13.61 -20.58 7.25
C CYS A 145 12.41 -21.33 7.83
N VAL A 146 12.57 -21.95 9.01
CA VAL A 146 11.47 -22.60 9.75
C VAL A 146 10.41 -21.57 10.14
N GLU A 147 10.82 -20.44 10.72
CA GLU A 147 9.91 -19.35 11.09
C GLU A 147 9.08 -18.85 9.89
N ILE A 148 9.74 -18.61 8.75
CA ILE A 148 9.09 -18.17 7.50
C ILE A 148 8.12 -19.23 6.96
N LEU A 149 8.52 -20.50 6.90
CA LEU A 149 7.65 -21.57 6.39
C LEU A 149 6.42 -21.76 7.28
N VAL A 150 6.60 -21.69 8.60
CA VAL A 150 5.50 -21.79 9.57
C VAL A 150 4.57 -20.58 9.48
N SER A 151 5.09 -19.36 9.29
CA SER A 151 4.24 -18.16 9.12
C SER A 151 3.39 -18.22 7.85
N HIS A 152 3.90 -18.85 6.79
CA HIS A 152 3.20 -19.05 5.53
C HIS A 152 2.27 -20.29 5.52
N GLY A 153 2.05 -20.93 6.67
CA GLY A 153 1.09 -22.04 6.81
C GLY A 153 1.61 -23.40 6.33
N ALA A 154 2.93 -23.65 6.40
CA ALA A 154 3.46 -24.98 6.11
C ALA A 154 2.88 -26.04 7.08
N PRO A 155 2.55 -27.24 6.59
CA PRO A 155 1.89 -28.25 7.41
C PRO A 155 2.85 -28.83 8.46
N LEU A 156 2.44 -28.78 9.74
CA LEU A 156 3.27 -29.16 10.88
C LEU A 156 3.18 -30.64 11.27
N PHE A 157 2.08 -31.30 10.91
CA PHE A 157 1.74 -32.67 11.35
C PHE A 157 2.02 -33.73 10.28
N VAL A 158 2.79 -33.40 9.24
CA VAL A 158 3.14 -34.37 8.20
C VAL A 158 4.22 -35.29 8.72
N GLU A 159 3.98 -36.59 8.59
CA GLU A 159 4.97 -37.63 8.87
C GLU A 159 5.64 -38.05 7.56
N ASN A 160 6.96 -38.21 7.60
CA ASN A 160 7.70 -38.77 6.48
C ASN A 160 7.60 -40.30 6.44
N LYS A 161 8.28 -40.95 5.48
CA LYS A 161 8.29 -42.42 5.37
C LYS A 161 8.96 -43.14 6.53
N SER A 162 9.76 -42.46 7.36
CA SER A 162 10.29 -43.00 8.62
C SER A 162 9.35 -42.80 9.81
N SER A 163 8.12 -42.28 9.58
CA SER A 163 7.16 -41.91 10.63
C SER A 163 7.73 -40.90 11.63
N GLU A 164 8.64 -40.05 11.17
CA GLU A 164 9.21 -38.96 11.96
C GLU A 164 8.45 -37.67 11.62
N THR A 165 7.98 -36.97 12.65
CA THR A 165 7.46 -35.61 12.53
C THR A 165 8.60 -34.58 12.52
N ILE A 166 8.30 -33.34 12.14
CA ILE A 166 9.27 -32.24 12.21
C ILE A 166 9.84 -32.02 13.62
N CYS A 167 9.04 -32.24 14.67
CA CYS A 167 9.51 -32.15 16.06
C CYS A 167 10.49 -33.27 16.39
N ASP A 168 10.21 -34.50 15.94
CA ASP A 168 11.12 -35.63 16.12
C ASP A 168 12.47 -35.37 15.44
N LEU A 169 12.45 -34.79 14.23
CA LEU A 169 13.65 -34.38 13.51
C LEU A 169 14.43 -33.27 14.24
N ALA A 170 13.73 -32.28 14.82
CA ALA A 170 14.38 -31.21 15.59
C ALA A 170 15.10 -31.76 16.83
N VAL A 171 14.44 -32.66 17.56
CA VAL A 171 15.00 -33.32 18.75
C VAL A 171 16.16 -34.24 18.38
N LYS A 172 16.00 -35.05 17.33
CA LYS A 172 17.05 -35.97 16.83
C LYS A 172 18.33 -35.25 16.42
N ASN A 173 18.20 -34.08 15.78
CA ASN A 173 19.33 -33.26 15.35
C ASN A 173 19.83 -32.28 16.42
N LYS A 174 19.27 -32.31 17.64
CA LYS A 174 19.63 -31.45 18.78
C LYS A 174 19.44 -29.95 18.51
N HIS A 175 18.39 -29.59 17.78
CA HIS A 175 18.00 -28.20 17.55
C HIS A 175 16.94 -27.75 18.56
N GLU A 176 17.35 -27.59 19.82
CA GLU A 176 16.45 -27.29 20.96
C GLU A 176 15.61 -26.02 20.73
N GLU A 177 16.20 -24.94 20.20
CA GLU A 177 15.46 -23.70 19.92
C GLU A 177 14.35 -23.90 18.88
N ILE A 178 14.58 -24.75 17.88
CA ILE A 178 13.61 -25.04 16.82
C ILE A 178 12.53 -25.98 17.37
N ALA A 179 12.91 -26.96 18.19
CA ALA A 179 11.96 -27.85 18.86
C ALA A 179 11.00 -27.06 19.76
N GLN A 180 11.51 -26.16 20.62
CA GLN A 180 10.67 -25.30 21.46
C GLN A 180 9.73 -24.41 20.63
N TYR A 181 10.23 -23.84 19.53
CA TYR A 181 9.41 -23.04 18.63
C TYR A 181 8.28 -23.86 17.98
N LEU A 182 8.57 -25.08 17.52
CA LEU A 182 7.58 -25.95 16.90
C LEU A 182 6.57 -26.51 17.92
N GLU A 183 7.03 -26.90 19.12
CA GLU A 183 6.16 -27.38 20.20
C GLU A 183 5.14 -26.31 20.59
N THR A 184 5.58 -25.06 20.79
CA THR A 184 4.65 -23.96 21.09
C THR A 184 3.64 -23.78 19.96
N LYS A 185 4.07 -23.77 18.69
CA LYS A 185 3.16 -23.61 17.54
C LYS A 185 2.19 -24.78 17.36
N MET A 186 2.60 -26.01 17.65
CA MET A 186 1.72 -27.19 17.55
C MET A 186 0.68 -27.24 18.68
N LEU A 187 1.05 -26.82 19.90
CA LEU A 187 0.12 -26.76 21.04
C LEU A 187 -1.01 -25.76 20.81
N PHE A 188 -0.75 -24.65 20.10
CA PHE A 188 -1.78 -23.65 19.78
C PHE A 188 -2.52 -23.92 18.47
N TYR A 189 -2.18 -24.98 17.73
CA TYR A 189 -2.83 -25.31 16.45
C TYR A 189 -4.19 -26.02 16.62
N THR A 190 -4.46 -26.61 17.79
CA THR A 190 -5.62 -27.49 18.00
C THR A 190 -6.94 -26.80 18.35
N ASP A 191 -6.95 -25.49 18.59
CA ASP A 191 -8.18 -24.73 18.93
C ASP A 191 -8.73 -23.88 17.78
N THR A 192 -8.07 -23.88 16.61
CA THR A 192 -8.34 -22.89 15.56
C THR A 192 -8.97 -23.45 14.30
N SER A 193 -9.25 -24.75 14.19
CA SER A 193 -9.86 -25.32 12.96
C SER A 193 -11.24 -24.73 12.62
N ASP A 194 -11.99 -24.27 13.62
CA ASP A 194 -13.32 -23.65 13.42
C ASP A 194 -13.28 -22.11 13.35
N ILE A 195 -12.10 -21.51 13.54
CA ILE A 195 -11.88 -20.06 13.43
C ILE A 195 -11.08 -19.73 12.16
N ILE A 196 -10.22 -20.63 11.69
CA ILE A 196 -9.37 -20.42 10.51
C ILE A 196 -10.18 -20.37 9.21
N HIS A 197 -11.32 -21.06 9.10
CA HIS A 197 -12.13 -20.97 7.87
C HIS A 197 -12.88 -19.62 7.77
N THR A 198 -13.11 -18.92 8.87
CA THR A 198 -13.70 -17.57 8.89
C THR A 198 -12.65 -16.45 8.94
N ILE A 199 -11.39 -16.75 9.26
CA ILE A 199 -10.26 -15.81 9.16
C ILE A 199 -9.57 -15.88 7.78
N ASN A 200 -9.62 -17.00 7.05
CA ASN A 200 -8.94 -17.13 5.75
C ASN A 200 -9.56 -16.35 4.58
N GLU A 201 -10.68 -15.65 4.79
CA GLU A 201 -11.23 -14.67 3.84
C GLU A 201 -11.07 -13.20 4.30
N ALA A 202 -10.48 -12.95 5.47
CA ALA A 202 -10.21 -11.59 5.94
C ALA A 202 -8.80 -11.50 6.58
N ASP A 203 -7.91 -10.86 5.82
CA ASP A 203 -6.68 -10.22 6.26
C ASP A 203 -5.53 -11.09 6.80
N ASN A 204 -4.57 -11.27 5.90
CA ASN A 204 -3.15 -11.47 6.10
C ASN A 204 -2.59 -10.58 7.25
N PRO A 205 -2.25 -11.11 8.46
CA PRO A 205 -1.65 -10.30 9.53
C PRO A 205 -0.13 -10.13 9.33
N GLU A 206 0.29 -9.91 8.08
CA GLU A 206 1.62 -9.47 7.67
C GLU A 206 1.54 -8.27 6.70
N GLU A 207 0.49 -7.45 6.78
CA GLU A 207 0.65 -6.03 6.45
C GLU A 207 1.46 -5.36 7.58
N ALA A 208 2.76 -5.65 7.61
CA ALA A 208 3.70 -4.76 8.27
C ALA A 208 3.41 -3.36 7.73
N ALA A 209 3.10 -2.42 8.62
CA ALA A 209 2.76 -1.03 8.30
C ALA A 209 3.85 -0.45 7.39
N SER A 210 3.65 -0.55 6.08
CA SER A 210 4.65 -0.25 5.06
C SER A 210 4.33 1.12 4.49
N GLY A 211 5.37 1.93 4.32
CA GLY A 211 5.16 3.32 3.92
C GLY A 211 4.59 3.47 2.51
N LEU A 212 3.45 4.14 2.44
CA LEU A 212 2.77 4.61 1.24
C LEU A 212 3.58 5.75 0.59
N ARG A 213 3.68 5.71 -0.75
CA ARG A 213 4.23 6.81 -1.55
C ARG A 213 3.15 7.87 -1.75
N ALA A 214 3.55 9.07 -2.17
CA ALA A 214 2.62 10.14 -2.51
C ALA A 214 1.56 9.73 -3.55
N GLN A 215 1.93 8.88 -4.53
CA GLN A 215 0.99 8.35 -5.51
C GLN A 215 -0.04 7.40 -4.85
N ASP A 216 0.41 6.51 -3.97
CA ASP A 216 -0.47 5.56 -3.28
C ASP A 216 -1.44 6.30 -2.33
N LEU A 217 -1.00 7.40 -1.71
CA LEU A 217 -1.84 8.28 -0.90
C LEU A 217 -2.89 9.01 -1.75
N GLN A 218 -2.50 9.47 -2.94
CA GLN A 218 -3.40 10.09 -3.89
C GLN A 218 -4.46 9.09 -4.36
N GLU A 219 -4.07 7.86 -4.71
CA GLU A 219 -4.99 6.78 -5.07
C GLU A 219 -5.94 6.43 -3.92
N ALA A 220 -5.47 6.39 -2.68
CA ALA A 220 -6.31 6.16 -1.50
C ALA A 220 -7.32 7.29 -1.28
N LYS A 221 -6.91 8.55 -1.52
CA LYS A 221 -7.81 9.72 -1.48
C LYS A 221 -8.85 9.65 -2.59
N ASP A 222 -8.44 9.33 -3.81
CA ASP A 222 -9.33 9.22 -4.97
C ASP A 222 -10.33 8.07 -4.79
N GLN A 223 -9.91 6.96 -4.20
CA GLN A 223 -10.78 5.85 -3.83
C GLN A 223 -11.84 6.28 -2.80
N LEU A 224 -11.44 6.98 -1.73
CA LEU A 224 -12.39 7.52 -0.74
C LEU A 224 -13.41 8.47 -1.40
N LEU A 225 -12.94 9.28 -2.35
CA LEU A 225 -13.79 10.20 -3.09
C LEU A 225 -14.86 9.48 -3.90
N VAL A 226 -14.47 8.45 -4.67
CA VAL A 226 -15.39 7.64 -5.48
C VAL A 226 -16.40 6.93 -4.58
N GLU A 227 -15.95 6.29 -3.50
CA GLU A 227 -16.84 5.61 -2.56
C GLU A 227 -17.85 6.57 -1.91
N THR A 228 -17.42 7.78 -1.59
CA THR A 228 -18.28 8.82 -1.00
C THR A 228 -19.31 9.32 -2.01
N SER A 229 -18.88 9.57 -3.24
CA SER A 229 -19.75 9.92 -4.37
C SER A 229 -20.83 8.86 -4.59
N ASP A 230 -20.44 7.59 -4.61
CA ASP A 230 -21.35 6.46 -4.81
C ASP A 230 -22.31 6.28 -3.63
N MET A 231 -21.80 6.44 -2.40
CA MET A 231 -22.60 6.27 -1.17
C MET A 231 -23.68 7.35 -1.02
N PHE A 232 -23.38 8.61 -1.35
CA PHE A 232 -24.35 9.72 -1.24
C PHE A 232 -25.10 10.02 -2.54
N HIS A 233 -24.70 9.37 -3.65
CA HIS A 233 -25.19 9.64 -5.00
C HIS A 233 -25.04 11.11 -5.40
N VAL A 234 -23.84 11.66 -5.20
CA VAL A 234 -23.49 13.05 -5.53
C VAL A 234 -22.37 13.08 -6.58
N PRO A 235 -22.25 14.14 -7.40
CA PRO A 235 -21.10 14.28 -8.30
C PRO A 235 -19.76 14.25 -7.54
N LEU A 236 -18.69 13.73 -8.17
CA LEU A 236 -17.35 13.67 -7.57
C LEU A 236 -16.89 15.02 -7.01
N PHE A 237 -17.14 16.12 -7.72
CA PHE A 237 -16.84 17.47 -7.25
C PHE A 237 -17.57 17.78 -5.93
N THR A 238 -18.86 17.46 -5.82
CA THR A 238 -19.63 17.65 -4.58
C THR A 238 -19.06 16.80 -3.44
N ALA A 239 -18.76 15.53 -3.71
CA ALA A 239 -18.15 14.64 -2.71
C ALA A 239 -16.80 15.18 -2.20
N GLU A 240 -15.97 15.72 -3.09
CA GLU A 240 -14.67 16.27 -2.75
C GLU A 240 -14.82 17.47 -1.81
N VAL A 241 -15.74 18.36 -2.17
CA VAL A 241 -15.97 19.60 -1.44
C VAL A 241 -16.56 19.31 -0.05
N LEU A 242 -17.45 18.32 0.06
CA LEU A 242 -17.97 17.81 1.34
C LEU A 242 -16.87 17.19 2.20
N LEU A 243 -16.07 16.26 1.65
CA LEU A 243 -14.99 15.62 2.38
C LEU A 243 -13.98 16.65 2.91
N ARG A 244 -13.57 17.61 2.09
CA ARG A 244 -12.64 18.68 2.47
C ARG A 244 -13.14 19.55 3.64
N ASN A 245 -14.44 19.84 3.71
CA ASN A 245 -15.05 20.58 4.81
C ASN A 245 -15.13 19.76 6.10
N HIS A 246 -15.26 18.43 5.97
CA HIS A 246 -15.29 17.48 7.08
C HIS A 246 -13.92 16.82 7.33
N GLU A 247 -12.83 17.53 7.02
CA GLU A 247 -11.45 17.10 7.26
C GLU A 247 -11.16 15.70 6.69
N TRP A 248 -11.70 15.34 5.52
CA TRP A 248 -11.55 14.00 4.92
C TRP A 248 -12.00 12.82 5.80
N SER A 249 -12.71 13.07 6.91
CA SER A 249 -13.25 12.02 7.79
C SER A 249 -14.60 11.54 7.28
N ARG A 250 -14.63 10.31 6.75
CA ARG A 250 -15.86 9.64 6.31
C ARG A 250 -16.92 9.60 7.40
N GLN A 251 -16.50 9.37 8.64
CA GLN A 251 -17.41 9.21 9.77
C GLN A 251 -18.05 10.55 10.18
N ASN A 252 -17.26 11.62 10.23
CA ASN A 252 -17.78 12.97 10.51
C ASN A 252 -18.75 13.44 9.43
N LEU A 253 -18.44 13.17 8.16
CA LEU A 253 -19.33 13.48 7.04
C LEU A 253 -20.64 12.68 7.14
N LEU A 254 -20.57 11.38 7.43
CA LEU A 254 -21.76 10.55 7.61
C LEU A 254 -22.65 11.05 8.75
N ASP A 255 -22.05 11.39 9.90
CA ASP A 255 -22.80 11.90 11.06
C ASP A 255 -23.46 13.25 10.77
N ALA A 256 -22.79 14.14 10.05
CA ALA A 256 -23.35 15.43 9.62
C ALA A 256 -24.47 15.24 8.58
N TRP A 257 -24.25 14.36 7.60
CA TRP A 257 -25.20 14.05 6.54
C TRP A 257 -26.48 13.39 7.08
N MET A 258 -26.35 12.48 8.06
CA MET A 258 -27.48 11.85 8.73
C MET A 258 -28.32 12.83 9.57
N LYS A 259 -27.71 13.90 10.09
CA LYS A 259 -28.43 14.95 10.83
C LYS A 259 -29.28 15.81 9.91
N ASP A 260 -28.65 16.41 8.89
CA ASP A 260 -29.35 17.20 7.87
C ASP A 260 -28.51 17.32 6.58
N PRO A 261 -28.88 16.62 5.51
CA PRO A 261 -28.12 16.63 4.27
C PRO A 261 -28.24 17.96 3.50
N ILE A 262 -29.32 18.72 3.70
CA ILE A 262 -29.55 20.00 3.01
C ILE A 262 -28.70 21.10 3.64
N LEU A 263 -28.63 21.13 4.96
CA LEU A 263 -27.79 22.08 5.69
C LEU A 263 -26.30 21.84 5.37
N CYS A 264 -25.88 20.57 5.36
CA CYS A 264 -24.53 20.16 4.97
C CYS A 264 -24.14 20.65 3.56
N CYS A 265 -25.05 20.54 2.57
CA CYS A 265 -24.79 21.05 1.22
C CYS A 265 -24.78 22.60 1.15
N LYS A 266 -25.64 23.28 1.94
CA LYS A 266 -25.73 24.75 1.97
C LYS A 266 -24.51 25.42 2.59
N GLU A 267 -23.98 24.87 3.68
CA GLU A 267 -22.77 25.40 4.33
C GLU A 267 -21.58 25.45 3.38
N VAL A 268 -21.57 24.54 2.41
CA VAL A 268 -20.50 24.32 1.46
C VAL A 268 -20.79 24.98 0.09
N GLY A 269 -21.98 25.56 -0.08
CA GLY A 269 -22.38 26.26 -1.31
C GLY A 269 -22.62 25.34 -2.51
N VAL A 270 -23.01 24.08 -2.30
CA VAL A 270 -23.25 23.11 -3.38
C VAL A 270 -24.75 22.78 -3.47
N PRO A 271 -25.33 22.63 -4.68
CA PRO A 271 -26.73 22.24 -4.80
C PRO A 271 -26.98 20.86 -4.17
N PRO A 272 -28.02 20.70 -3.33
CA PRO A 272 -28.32 19.41 -2.73
C PRO A 272 -28.74 18.41 -3.81
N PRO A 273 -28.28 17.14 -3.74
CA PRO A 273 -28.65 16.11 -4.69
C PRO A 273 -30.14 15.75 -4.58
N SER A 274 -30.70 15.20 -5.65
CA SER A 274 -32.08 14.69 -5.69
C SER A 274 -32.38 13.67 -4.58
N SER A 275 -31.35 12.93 -4.12
CA SER A 275 -31.43 11.99 -2.99
C SER A 275 -31.71 12.69 -1.65
N ALA A 276 -31.09 13.85 -1.40
CA ALA A 276 -31.31 14.66 -0.19
C ALA A 276 -32.66 15.38 -0.20
N LEU A 277 -33.14 15.79 -1.38
CA LEU A 277 -34.46 16.41 -1.55
C LEU A 277 -35.61 15.44 -1.22
N ASN A 278 -35.41 14.14 -1.44
CA ASN A 278 -36.41 13.12 -1.11
C ASN A 278 -36.51 12.81 0.39
N PHE A 279 -35.44 13.07 1.18
CA PHE A 279 -35.43 12.82 2.62
C PHE A 279 -36.22 13.89 3.42
N SER A 280 -36.42 15.08 2.84
CA SER A 280 -37.18 16.19 3.43
C SER A 280 -38.64 16.25 2.96
N ALA A 281 -39.14 15.22 2.26
CA ALA A 281 -40.54 15.14 1.83
C ALA A 281 -41.52 14.81 2.99
N THR A 282 -41.33 15.46 4.13
CA THR A 282 -42.38 15.71 5.14
C THR A 282 -42.23 17.13 5.68
N GLN A 283 -42.49 18.13 4.84
CA GLN A 283 -43.43 19.23 5.10
C GLN A 283 -43.44 20.22 3.93
N ASP A 284 -44.64 20.42 3.40
CA ASP A 284 -45.02 21.41 2.39
C ASP A 284 -44.42 22.79 2.65
N SER A 285 -43.62 23.35 1.71
CA SER A 285 -43.43 24.82 1.50
C SER A 285 -42.40 25.22 0.42
N LEU A 286 -41.82 24.33 -0.40
CA LEU A 286 -40.82 24.73 -1.42
C LEU A 286 -41.11 24.22 -2.84
N LYS A 287 -42.36 23.89 -3.14
CA LYS A 287 -42.80 23.60 -4.52
C LYS A 287 -42.85 24.84 -5.42
N THR A 288 -42.59 26.05 -4.91
CA THR A 288 -42.77 27.30 -5.67
C THR A 288 -41.49 27.88 -6.27
N CYS A 289 -40.30 27.28 -6.08
CA CYS A 289 -39.07 27.76 -6.73
C CYS A 289 -38.44 26.82 -7.77
N CYS A 290 -38.86 25.55 -7.85
CA CYS A 290 -38.32 24.63 -8.86
C CYS A 290 -39.10 24.59 -10.18
N GLU A 291 -40.29 25.20 -10.25
CA GLU A 291 -41.07 25.28 -11.51
C GLU A 291 -40.62 26.41 -12.46
N GLN A 292 -39.72 27.30 -12.02
CA GLN A 292 -39.21 28.39 -12.86
C GLN A 292 -37.93 28.08 -13.64
N ILE A 293 -37.22 26.99 -13.34
CA ILE A 293 -35.93 26.67 -14.00
C ILE A 293 -36.10 25.61 -15.10
N GLN A 294 -37.21 24.87 -15.14
CA GLN A 294 -37.44 23.82 -16.14
C GLN A 294 -38.16 24.28 -17.43
N ASN A 295 -38.62 25.54 -17.51
CA ASN A 295 -39.37 26.03 -18.67
C ASN A 295 -38.56 26.83 -19.71
N GLU A 296 -37.24 27.03 -19.54
CA GLU A 296 -36.43 27.73 -20.56
C GLU A 296 -35.65 26.80 -21.53
N TYR A 297 -35.76 25.47 -21.40
CA TYR A 297 -35.01 24.53 -22.25
C TYR A 297 -35.85 23.62 -23.16
N GLN A 298 -37.14 23.89 -23.34
CA GLN A 298 -37.97 23.18 -24.32
C GLN A 298 -38.94 24.10 -25.06
N SER A 299 -38.43 25.00 -25.88
CA SER A 299 -39.11 25.41 -27.11
C SER A 299 -38.15 26.21 -27.98
N GLU A 300 -37.78 25.65 -29.14
CA GLU A 300 -37.88 26.33 -30.44
C GLU A 300 -37.26 25.46 -31.54
N THR A 301 -38.11 24.74 -32.25
CA THR A 301 -37.88 24.44 -33.67
C THR A 301 -38.96 25.18 -34.46
N LEU A 302 -38.55 26.10 -35.34
CA LEU A 302 -39.04 26.29 -36.72
C LEU A 302 -38.44 27.55 -37.38
N ASN A 303 -37.52 27.31 -38.32
CA ASN A 303 -37.15 28.09 -39.51
C ASN A 303 -37.42 29.61 -39.65
N SER A 304 -36.30 30.34 -39.90
CA SER A 304 -36.07 31.47 -40.84
C SER A 304 -36.01 32.90 -40.26
N PRO A 305 -35.33 33.89 -40.89
CA PRO A 305 -33.88 34.01 -41.11
C PRO A 305 -33.26 35.31 -40.53
N VAL A 306 -31.96 35.27 -40.22
CA VAL A 306 -30.97 36.37 -40.13
C VAL A 306 -31.34 37.65 -39.36
N ARG A 307 -30.68 37.87 -38.21
CA ARG A 307 -30.07 39.16 -37.88
C ARG A 307 -28.84 38.98 -36.98
N THR A 308 -27.67 39.17 -37.59
CA THR A 308 -26.37 39.28 -36.92
C THR A 308 -26.28 40.59 -36.13
N VAL A 309 -26.10 40.48 -34.81
CA VAL A 309 -25.54 41.55 -33.97
C VAL A 309 -24.62 40.88 -32.93
N PRO A 310 -23.28 41.03 -32.99
CA PRO A 310 -22.44 40.67 -31.87
C PRO A 310 -22.36 41.88 -30.94
N LEU A 311 -23.11 41.85 -29.83
CA LEU A 311 -22.82 42.71 -28.69
C LEU A 311 -21.71 42.01 -27.90
N ARG A 312 -20.48 42.53 -28.00
CA ARG A 312 -19.40 42.16 -27.07
C ARG A 312 -19.76 42.78 -25.73
N GLU A 313 -20.25 41.99 -24.79
CA GLU A 313 -20.42 42.43 -23.41
C GLU A 313 -19.02 42.62 -22.81
N GLU A 314 -18.67 43.88 -22.52
CA GLU A 314 -17.46 44.23 -21.78
C GLU A 314 -17.65 43.75 -20.33
N VAL A 315 -17.01 42.65 -19.96
CA VAL A 315 -17.04 42.11 -18.61
C VAL A 315 -15.99 42.83 -17.76
N MET A 316 -16.37 43.41 -16.62
CA MET A 316 -15.43 44.07 -15.70
C MET A 316 -15.01 43.12 -14.57
N CYS A 317 -13.74 43.18 -14.14
CA CYS A 317 -13.27 42.43 -12.99
C CYS A 317 -13.60 43.11 -11.66
N ASP A 318 -14.24 42.40 -10.73
CA ASP A 318 -14.65 42.96 -9.43
C ASP A 318 -13.50 43.29 -8.45
N ILE A 319 -12.28 42.81 -8.70
CA ILE A 319 -11.10 43.06 -7.84
C ILE A 319 -10.31 44.28 -8.32
N CYS A 320 -9.98 44.35 -9.61
CA CYS A 320 -9.15 45.41 -10.16
C CYS A 320 -9.92 46.47 -10.94
N ALA A 321 -11.24 46.28 -11.13
CA ALA A 321 -12.12 47.14 -11.94
C ALA A 321 -11.62 47.36 -13.38
N MET A 322 -10.83 46.42 -13.92
CA MET A 322 -10.35 46.45 -15.31
C MET A 322 -11.23 45.57 -16.19
N ASP A 323 -11.32 45.94 -17.48
CA ASP A 323 -12.06 45.17 -18.48
C ASP A 323 -11.36 43.84 -18.76
N ILE A 324 -12.13 42.76 -18.65
CA ILE A 324 -11.74 41.41 -19.05
C ILE A 324 -11.93 41.34 -20.56
N ALA A 325 -10.82 41.39 -21.30
CA ALA A 325 -10.84 41.36 -22.75
C ALA A 325 -11.57 40.10 -23.24
N GLY A 326 -12.56 40.25 -24.12
CA GLY A 326 -13.40 39.15 -24.62
C GLY A 326 -12.67 38.04 -25.41
N GLU A 327 -11.35 38.15 -25.58
CA GLU A 327 -10.49 37.08 -26.13
C GLU A 327 -9.86 36.19 -25.04
N GLU A 328 -9.92 36.60 -23.76
CA GLU A 328 -9.47 35.79 -22.65
C GLU A 328 -10.56 34.80 -22.24
N GLU A 329 -10.23 33.50 -22.26
CA GLU A 329 -11.09 32.44 -21.74
C GLU A 329 -11.52 32.75 -20.30
N LEU A 330 -12.83 32.95 -20.09
CA LEU A 330 -13.43 33.24 -18.79
C LEU A 330 -13.27 32.04 -17.86
N ILE A 331 -12.88 32.29 -16.62
CA ILE A 331 -12.74 31.25 -15.61
C ILE A 331 -14.13 30.94 -15.07
N GLN A 332 -14.65 29.76 -15.42
CA GLN A 332 -15.93 29.29 -14.92
C GLN A 332 -15.76 28.74 -13.51
N VAL A 333 -16.36 29.43 -12.53
CA VAL A 333 -16.54 28.96 -11.17
C VAL A 333 -18.03 28.77 -10.88
N PRO A 334 -18.43 27.78 -10.05
CA PRO A 334 -19.85 27.50 -9.80
C PRO A 334 -20.65 28.69 -9.24
N CYS A 335 -19.97 29.62 -8.56
CA CYS A 335 -20.57 30.81 -7.95
C CYS A 335 -20.79 31.99 -8.91
N LEU A 336 -20.45 31.85 -10.20
CA LEU A 336 -20.63 32.87 -11.26
C LEU A 336 -19.90 34.22 -11.07
N HIS A 337 -19.10 34.38 -10.00
CA HIS A 337 -18.27 35.57 -9.79
C HIS A 337 -17.13 35.65 -10.81
N GLN A 338 -16.90 36.85 -11.36
CA GLN A 338 -15.96 37.04 -12.47
C GLN A 338 -14.77 37.90 -12.06
N PHE A 339 -13.57 37.34 -12.24
CA PHE A 339 -12.32 38.04 -12.00
C PHE A 339 -11.33 37.78 -13.14
N CYS A 340 -10.47 38.75 -13.43
CA CYS A 340 -9.45 38.59 -14.45
C CYS A 340 -8.39 37.55 -14.02
N LYS A 341 -7.71 36.95 -15.01
CA LYS A 341 -6.69 35.92 -14.77
C LYS A 341 -5.58 36.39 -13.83
N GLN A 342 -5.22 37.67 -13.91
CA GLN A 342 -4.16 38.24 -13.09
C GLN A 342 -4.57 38.32 -11.60
N CYS A 343 -5.80 38.75 -11.31
CA CYS A 343 -6.31 38.81 -9.94
C CYS A 343 -6.42 37.41 -9.32
N TRP A 344 -6.90 36.43 -10.08
CA TRP A 344 -6.90 35.03 -9.64
C TRP A 344 -5.50 34.53 -9.33
N LYS A 345 -4.52 34.78 -10.22
CA LYS A 345 -3.16 34.32 -10.03
C LYS A 345 -2.52 34.91 -8.77
N VAL A 346 -2.72 36.20 -8.52
CA VAL A 346 -2.21 36.87 -7.32
C VAL A 346 -2.87 36.30 -6.06
N TYR A 347 -4.20 36.17 -6.07
CA TYR A 347 -4.97 35.61 -4.94
C TYR A 347 -4.55 34.18 -4.61
N LEU A 348 -4.54 33.28 -5.60
CA LEU A 348 -4.18 31.87 -5.41
C LEU A 348 -2.73 31.72 -4.96
N THR A 349 -1.80 32.49 -5.55
CA THR A 349 -0.38 32.43 -5.14
C THR A 349 -0.22 32.90 -3.69
N ALA A 350 -0.89 33.99 -3.28
CA ALA A 350 -0.84 34.47 -1.91
C ALA A 350 -1.39 33.41 -0.93
N LYS A 351 -2.57 32.84 -1.22
CA LYS A 351 -3.17 31.80 -0.37
C LYS A 351 -2.33 30.53 -0.25
N ILE A 352 -1.67 30.11 -1.33
CA ILE A 352 -0.78 28.93 -1.31
C ILE A 352 0.52 29.22 -0.54
N VAL A 353 1.04 30.45 -0.60
CA VAL A 353 2.27 30.85 0.11
C VAL A 353 2.01 31.09 1.60
N ASP A 354 0.89 31.71 1.96
CA ASP A 354 0.49 31.97 3.34
C ASP A 354 0.25 30.64 4.10
N GLY A 355 -0.10 29.56 3.38
CA GLY A 355 0.08 28.18 3.86
C GLY A 355 -0.88 27.74 4.98
N GLU A 356 -1.95 28.50 5.24
CA GLU A 356 -2.82 28.26 6.38
C GLU A 356 -4.03 27.35 6.10
N THR A 357 -4.49 27.21 4.84
CA THR A 357 -5.66 26.36 4.53
C THR A 357 -5.58 25.73 3.13
N TYR A 358 -5.91 24.44 3.04
CA TYR A 358 -6.10 23.71 1.77
C TYR A 358 -7.49 23.98 1.15
N ASN A 359 -8.42 24.51 1.95
CA ASN A 359 -9.73 25.00 1.51
C ASN A 359 -9.60 26.43 1.01
N ILE A 360 -9.39 26.60 -0.30
CA ILE A 360 -9.34 27.93 -0.93
C ILE A 360 -10.75 28.29 -1.41
N LEU A 361 -11.32 29.33 -0.79
CA LEU A 361 -12.62 29.87 -1.14
C LEU A 361 -12.53 30.89 -2.28
N CYS A 362 -13.66 31.15 -2.93
CA CYS A 362 -13.80 32.20 -3.92
C CYS A 362 -13.38 33.58 -3.34
N PRO A 363 -12.69 34.44 -4.12
CA PRO A 363 -12.32 35.80 -3.69
C PRO A 363 -13.50 36.74 -3.37
N ALA A 364 -14.72 36.39 -3.80
CA ALA A 364 -15.90 37.21 -3.56
C ALA A 364 -16.25 37.29 -2.06
N TYR A 365 -16.83 38.42 -1.66
CA TYR A 365 -17.22 38.66 -0.27
C TYR A 365 -18.24 37.61 0.22
N GLU A 366 -17.91 36.95 1.34
CA GLU A 366 -18.74 35.92 1.99
C GLU A 366 -19.22 34.78 1.06
N CYS A 367 -18.43 34.44 0.02
CA CYS A 367 -18.76 33.34 -0.86
C CYS A 367 -18.23 32.00 -0.29
N PRO A 368 -19.09 31.02 0.05
CA PRO A 368 -18.67 29.73 0.59
C PRO A 368 -18.14 28.76 -0.48
N HIS A 369 -18.18 29.14 -1.76
CA HIS A 369 -17.82 28.24 -2.84
C HIS A 369 -16.31 28.02 -2.90
N MET A 370 -15.91 26.75 -2.89
CA MET A 370 -14.52 26.35 -3.06
C MET A 370 -14.07 26.46 -4.51
N VAL A 371 -12.81 26.83 -4.68
CA VAL A 371 -12.17 26.90 -6.00
C VAL A 371 -11.81 25.48 -6.45
N PRO A 372 -12.29 25.01 -7.62
CA PRO A 372 -11.92 23.69 -8.15
C PRO A 372 -10.42 23.56 -8.43
N VAL A 373 -9.87 22.36 -8.26
CA VAL A 373 -8.43 22.08 -8.49
C VAL A 373 -8.01 22.42 -9.92
N ASP A 374 -8.85 22.10 -10.91
CA ASP A 374 -8.62 22.41 -12.33
C ASP A 374 -8.37 23.90 -12.59
N VAL A 375 -9.01 24.77 -11.82
CA VAL A 375 -8.83 26.24 -11.92
C VAL A 375 -7.46 26.64 -11.36
N ILE A 376 -7.03 26.00 -10.26
CA ILE A 376 -5.72 26.24 -9.65
C ILE A 376 -4.60 25.77 -10.59
N GLU A 377 -4.74 24.59 -11.20
CA GLU A 377 -3.76 24.04 -12.15
C GLU A 377 -3.57 24.91 -13.39
N LYS A 378 -4.64 25.52 -13.89
CA LYS A 378 -4.60 26.39 -15.08
C LYS A 378 -3.97 27.76 -14.81
N LEU A 379 -4.10 28.30 -13.60
CA LEU A 379 -3.80 29.72 -13.34
C LEU A 379 -2.46 29.95 -12.62
N VAL A 380 -1.95 28.96 -11.90
CA VAL A 380 -0.72 29.10 -11.11
C VAL A 380 0.42 28.26 -11.71
N SER A 381 1.67 28.64 -11.43
CA SER A 381 2.84 27.89 -11.88
C SER A 381 2.88 26.47 -11.31
N THR A 382 3.51 25.54 -12.03
CA THR A 382 3.67 24.12 -11.65
C THR A 382 4.22 23.91 -10.23
N ASP A 383 5.11 24.78 -9.76
CA ASP A 383 5.68 24.67 -8.40
C ASP A 383 4.67 25.01 -7.30
N MET A 384 3.74 25.93 -7.55
CA MET A 384 2.68 26.25 -6.59
C MET A 384 1.63 25.15 -6.56
N VAL A 385 1.28 24.58 -7.73
CA VAL A 385 0.36 23.44 -7.81
C VAL A 385 0.88 22.26 -7.00
N LYS A 386 2.19 21.94 -7.11
CA LYS A 386 2.82 20.89 -6.30
C LYS A 386 2.71 21.16 -4.80
N ARG A 387 2.89 22.41 -4.37
CA ARG A 387 2.74 22.79 -2.95
C ARG A 387 1.29 22.66 -2.48
N TYR A 388 0.34 23.11 -3.29
CA TYR A 388 -1.08 22.98 -3.00
C TYR A 388 -1.49 21.50 -2.84
N LEU A 389 -1.12 20.64 -3.80
CA LEU A 389 -1.40 19.20 -3.73
C LEU A 389 -0.73 18.54 -2.52
N GLN A 390 0.47 19.00 -2.13
CA GLN A 390 1.13 18.52 -0.93
C GLN A 390 0.36 18.90 0.35
N PHE A 391 -0.20 20.11 0.44
CA PHE A 391 -1.04 20.51 1.57
C PHE A 391 -2.36 19.74 1.61
N ASP A 392 -2.96 19.47 0.45
CA ASP A 392 -4.19 18.68 0.33
C ASP A 392 -4.00 17.23 0.81
N ILE A 393 -2.94 16.55 0.35
CA ILE A 393 -2.60 15.20 0.82
C ILE A 393 -2.18 15.23 2.30
N LYS A 394 -1.48 16.28 2.74
CA LYS A 394 -1.11 16.45 4.16
C LYS A 394 -2.34 16.47 5.04
N ALA A 395 -3.35 17.27 4.69
CA ALA A 395 -4.61 17.34 5.42
C ALA A 395 -5.34 15.98 5.43
N PHE A 396 -5.37 15.27 4.31
CA PHE A 396 -5.96 13.92 4.22
C PHE A 396 -5.30 12.91 5.15
N VAL A 397 -3.97 12.93 5.28
CA VAL A 397 -3.24 12.03 6.18
C VAL A 397 -3.41 12.43 7.64
N GLU A 398 -3.35 13.74 7.95
CA GLU A 398 -3.43 14.24 9.32
C GLU A 398 -4.82 14.02 9.94
N SER A 399 -5.86 13.98 9.14
CA SER A 399 -7.21 13.69 9.62
C SER A 399 -7.53 12.21 9.76
N ASN A 400 -6.71 11.34 9.18
CA ASN A 400 -6.90 9.91 9.27
C ASN A 400 -6.13 9.33 10.48
N PRO A 401 -6.80 8.81 11.51
CA PRO A 401 -6.13 8.28 12.71
C PRO A 401 -5.23 7.08 12.41
N THR A 402 -5.48 6.37 11.31
CA THR A 402 -4.73 5.18 10.89
C THR A 402 -3.54 5.50 10.01
N MET A 403 -3.30 6.77 9.66
CA MET A 403 -2.19 7.19 8.81
C MET A 403 -1.34 8.25 9.49
N LYS A 404 -0.01 8.16 9.36
CA LYS A 404 0.92 9.19 9.88
C LYS A 404 2.08 9.45 8.94
N TRP A 405 2.50 10.70 8.85
CA TRP A 405 3.68 11.10 8.07
C TRP A 405 4.98 10.58 8.66
N CYS A 406 5.94 10.27 7.79
CA CYS A 406 7.32 10.05 8.22
C CYS A 406 7.90 11.36 8.79
N PRO A 407 8.48 11.35 10.01
CA PRO A 407 9.01 12.56 10.65
C PRO A 407 10.32 13.06 10.02
N HIS A 408 10.93 12.29 9.12
CA HIS A 408 12.22 12.66 8.53
C HIS A 408 12.07 13.85 7.57
N PRO A 409 12.85 14.94 7.74
CA PRO A 409 12.81 16.09 6.84
C PRO A 409 13.04 15.68 5.39
N GLY A 410 12.20 16.18 4.49
CA GLY A 410 12.26 15.85 3.05
C GLY A 410 11.69 14.49 2.65
N CYS A 411 11.19 13.69 3.60
CA CYS A 411 10.51 12.43 3.28
C CYS A 411 9.00 12.68 3.09
N ALA A 412 8.51 12.48 1.86
CA ALA A 412 7.08 12.64 1.52
C ALA A 412 6.31 11.29 1.54
N ARG A 413 6.63 10.42 2.50
CA ARG A 413 5.98 9.11 2.68
C ARG A 413 5.17 9.10 3.97
N ALA A 414 4.03 8.43 3.96
CA ALA A 414 3.20 8.20 5.13
C ALA A 414 3.05 6.71 5.38
N VAL A 415 2.78 6.30 6.60
CA VAL A 415 2.57 4.91 6.99
C VAL A 415 1.11 4.74 7.37
N LYS A 416 0.46 3.69 6.85
CA LYS A 416 -0.88 3.27 7.25
C LYS A 416 -0.77 2.06 8.17
N MET A 417 -1.43 2.13 9.33
CA MET A 417 -1.61 1.02 10.24
C MET A 417 -2.94 0.31 9.94
N PRO A 418 -2.97 -1.03 9.79
CA PRO A 418 -4.24 -1.75 9.73
C PRO A 418 -5.00 -1.61 11.07
N GLU A 419 -6.32 -1.47 11.02
CA GLU A 419 -7.24 -1.18 12.14
C GLU A 419 -7.36 -2.34 13.18
N PHE A 420 -6.25 -2.87 13.68
CA PHE A 420 -6.28 -3.95 14.68
C PHE A 420 -6.70 -3.49 16.10
N GLU A 421 -6.88 -2.19 16.34
CA GLU A 421 -7.09 -1.66 17.69
C GLU A 421 -8.54 -1.75 18.21
N LYS A 422 -9.56 -1.95 17.36
CA LYS A 422 -10.96 -2.06 17.85
C LYS A 422 -11.36 -3.47 18.34
N ILE A 423 -10.54 -4.49 18.08
CA ILE A 423 -10.80 -5.86 18.56
C ILE A 423 -10.24 -6.08 19.99
N ASN A 424 -9.41 -5.15 20.49
CA ASN A 424 -8.66 -5.35 21.73
C ASN A 424 -9.42 -5.07 23.04
N ASP A 425 -10.58 -4.41 23.02
CA ASP A 425 -11.29 -4.13 24.28
C ASP A 425 -11.99 -5.37 24.88
N GLU A 426 -12.35 -6.37 24.07
CA GLU A 426 -12.99 -7.60 24.58
C GLU A 426 -12.04 -8.81 24.70
N ILE A 427 -10.92 -8.84 23.93
CA ILE A 427 -9.95 -9.95 23.93
C ILE A 427 -8.80 -9.75 24.93
N MET A 428 -8.71 -8.59 25.60
CA MET A 428 -7.71 -8.34 26.66
C MET A 428 -7.88 -9.19 27.94
N ALA A 429 -8.92 -10.01 28.05
CA ALA A 429 -9.12 -10.88 29.21
C ALA A 429 -8.37 -12.23 29.14
N ILE A 430 -7.78 -12.62 27.99
CA ILE A 430 -7.28 -14.00 27.79
C ILE A 430 -5.82 -14.08 27.31
N SER A 431 -5.22 -12.99 26.84
CA SER A 431 -3.84 -13.00 26.31
C SER A 431 -2.86 -12.26 27.22
N PHE A 432 -2.26 -12.98 28.18
CA PHE A 432 -0.99 -12.58 28.78
C PHE A 432 0.11 -12.70 27.71
N THR A 433 0.60 -11.60 27.10
CA THR A 433 2.00 -11.49 26.58
C THR A 433 2.44 -10.16 25.96
N VAL A 434 1.64 -9.09 25.90
CA VAL A 434 2.17 -7.77 25.50
C VAL A 434 1.82 -6.73 26.55
N PRO A 435 2.81 -6.15 27.28
CA PRO A 435 2.55 -5.02 28.14
C PRO A 435 1.98 -3.87 27.32
N PRO A 436 0.96 -3.13 27.80
CA PRO A 436 0.32 -2.00 27.10
C PRO A 436 1.23 -0.77 26.89
N SER A 437 2.55 -0.95 26.98
CA SER A 437 3.57 0.10 26.94
C SER A 437 4.69 -0.21 25.96
N LEU A 438 4.53 -1.19 25.07
CA LEU A 438 5.54 -1.47 24.05
C LEU A 438 5.34 -0.53 22.86
N SER A 439 6.35 0.29 22.55
CA SER A 439 6.29 1.19 21.42
C SER A 439 6.37 0.45 20.09
N HIS A 440 5.47 0.76 19.16
CA HIS A 440 5.48 0.18 17.82
C HIS A 440 6.47 0.93 16.91
N SER A 441 7.49 0.23 16.41
CA SER A 441 8.42 0.76 15.41
C SER A 441 7.87 0.48 14.00
N VAL A 442 7.75 1.54 13.19
CA VAL A 442 7.27 1.45 11.80
C VAL A 442 8.35 1.88 10.80
N ASP A 443 8.32 1.32 9.59
CA ASP A 443 9.22 1.66 8.49
C ASP A 443 8.48 2.45 7.40
N CYS A 444 8.96 3.63 7.07
CA CYS A 444 8.39 4.42 5.98
C CYS A 444 8.70 3.87 4.58
N GLY A 445 9.47 2.78 4.48
CA GLY A 445 9.87 2.12 3.24
C GLY A 445 11.05 2.79 2.52
N ASN A 446 11.55 3.93 3.04
CA ASN A 446 12.83 4.54 2.63
C ASN A 446 13.98 4.18 3.60
N GLY A 447 13.75 3.24 4.53
CA GLY A 447 14.73 2.90 5.57
C GLY A 447 14.76 3.88 6.73
N HIS A 448 13.71 4.71 6.91
CA HIS A 448 13.54 5.50 8.12
C HIS A 448 12.61 4.76 9.07
N TYR A 449 13.13 4.47 10.25
CA TYR A 449 12.40 3.81 11.33
C TYR A 449 12.04 4.82 12.41
N PHE A 450 10.76 4.89 12.74
CA PHE A 450 10.26 5.79 13.78
C PHE A 450 9.18 5.12 14.62
N CYS A 451 8.89 5.67 15.79
CA CYS A 451 7.83 5.18 16.65
C CYS A 451 6.46 5.70 16.19
N TRP A 452 5.47 4.82 16.03
CA TRP A 452 4.10 5.19 15.63
C TRP A 452 3.42 6.14 16.62
N GLU A 453 3.63 5.93 17.92
CA GLU A 453 2.96 6.67 18.98
C GLU A 453 3.56 8.06 19.18
N CYS A 454 4.89 8.15 19.33
CA CYS A 454 5.56 9.40 19.67
C CYS A 454 6.13 10.16 18.46
N LEU A 455 6.14 9.56 17.26
CA LEU A 455 6.75 10.10 16.03
C LEU A 455 8.25 10.43 16.17
N GLY A 456 8.91 9.91 17.20
CA GLY A 456 10.34 10.02 17.44
C GLY A 456 11.12 8.83 16.89
N GLU A 457 12.40 8.76 17.23
CA GLU A 457 13.27 7.64 16.87
C GLU A 457 12.69 6.29 17.31
N ALA A 458 12.89 5.25 16.51
CA ALA A 458 12.43 3.91 16.87
C ALA A 458 13.13 3.43 18.16
N HIS A 459 12.34 3.19 19.21
CA HIS A 459 12.86 2.88 20.55
C HIS A 459 12.30 1.59 21.14
N ALA A 460 11.81 0.67 20.31
CA ALA A 460 11.43 -0.68 20.75
C ALA A 460 12.67 -1.42 21.32
N PRO A 461 12.56 -2.13 22.46
CA PRO A 461 11.36 -2.50 23.20
C PRO A 461 10.94 -1.52 24.34
N CYS A 462 11.49 -0.32 24.41
CA CYS A 462 11.14 0.66 25.45
C CYS A 462 9.86 1.41 25.10
N GLY A 463 8.96 1.59 26.07
CA GLY A 463 7.79 2.46 25.89
C GLY A 463 8.13 3.94 25.71
N CYS A 464 7.22 4.68 25.04
CA CYS A 464 7.37 6.10 24.72
C CYS A 464 7.62 6.98 25.96
N GLU A 465 6.98 6.67 27.08
CA GLU A 465 7.09 7.46 28.32
C GLU A 465 8.49 7.37 28.92
N LYS A 466 8.99 6.14 29.12
CA LYS A 466 10.36 5.89 29.62
C LYS A 466 11.43 6.45 28.68
N TRP A 467 11.19 6.35 27.37
CA TRP A 467 12.07 6.94 26.36
C TRP A 467 12.17 8.46 26.51
N ARG A 468 11.03 9.14 26.70
CA ARG A 468 10.98 10.59 26.92
C ARG A 468 11.68 11.00 28.22
N GLU A 469 11.43 10.30 29.31
CA GLU A 469 12.11 10.56 30.59
C GLU A 469 13.63 10.40 30.47
N TRP A 470 14.09 9.38 29.74
CA TRP A 470 15.50 9.16 29.48
C TRP A 470 16.13 10.30 28.68
N HIS A 471 15.47 10.75 27.61
CA HIS A 471 15.94 11.90 26.83
C HIS A 471 16.00 13.19 27.65
N ASN A 472 15.01 13.44 28.50
CA ASN A 472 15.00 14.60 29.39
C ASN A 472 16.17 14.55 30.38
N LYS A 473 16.45 13.40 30.99
CA LYS A 473 17.62 13.22 31.88
C LYS A 473 18.95 13.38 31.14
N ILE A 474 19.06 12.89 29.90
CA ILE A 474 20.26 13.12 29.08
C ILE A 474 20.46 14.60 28.78
N ALA A 475 19.38 15.33 28.48
CA ALA A 475 19.44 16.77 28.23
C ALA A 475 19.85 17.57 29.47
N GLU A 476 19.45 17.13 30.67
CA GLU A 476 19.89 17.72 31.94
C GLU A 476 21.37 17.43 32.26
N ILE A 477 21.87 16.25 31.89
CA ILE A 477 23.24 15.79 32.19
C ILE A 477 24.26 16.30 31.16
N LYS A 478 23.84 16.64 29.94
CA LYS A 478 24.70 17.29 28.94
C LYS A 478 24.61 18.82 29.09
N PRO A 479 25.53 19.49 29.84
CA PRO A 479 25.69 20.93 29.66
C PRO A 479 26.14 21.16 28.22
N GLN A 480 25.48 22.11 27.55
CA GLN A 480 25.77 22.52 26.17
C GLN A 480 27.28 22.78 26.02
N GLU A 481 27.96 22.00 25.19
CA GLU A 481 29.32 22.29 24.70
C GLU A 481 29.30 23.46 23.72
#